data_AF-A0A6I0DFD6-F1
#
_entry.id   AF-A0A6I0DFD6-F1
#
_cell.length_a   1.000
_cell.length_b   1.000
_cell.length_c   1.000
_cell.angle_alpha   90.00
_cell.angle_beta   90.00
_cell.angle_gamma   90.00
#
_symmetry.space_group_name_H-M   'P 1'
#
loop_
_entity.id
_entity.type
_entity.pdbx_description
1 polymer ?
#
loop_
_entity_poly.entity_id
_entity_poly.type
_entity_poly.pdbx_seq_one_letter_code
_entity_poly.pdbx_strand_id
1 'polypeptide(L)'
;MARKSIEERLAQLEAQKKALKARLGKEERTKDTRRKVLLGALVLHRLENGRDEFSKGLADWLRRELPGFLTRDGDQELFDDLLKEKTTANTGEAAS
;
A
#
# COMPACT_ATOMS: atom_id res chain seq x y z
N MET A 1 -5.84 -50.46 -22.19
CA MET A 1 -5.46 -49.19 -21.53
C MET A 1 -4.34 -48.53 -22.32
N ALA A 2 -4.66 -47.64 -23.26
CA ALA A 2 -3.66 -46.98 -24.07
C ALA A 2 -2.74 -46.14 -23.17
N ARG A 3 -1.45 -46.44 -23.15
CA ARG A 3 -0.46 -45.56 -22.51
C ARG A 3 -0.50 -44.25 -23.29
N LYS A 4 -0.93 -43.16 -22.64
CA LYS A 4 -0.76 -41.80 -23.17
C LYS A 4 0.66 -41.65 -23.72
N SER A 5 0.79 -41.03 -24.88
CA SER A 5 2.10 -40.82 -25.51
C SER A 5 2.98 -39.98 -24.56
N ILE A 6 4.30 -40.11 -24.68
CA ILE A 6 5.23 -39.33 -23.86
C ILE A 6 4.97 -37.83 -24.03
N GLU A 7 4.58 -37.40 -25.23
CA GLU A 7 4.21 -36.01 -25.56
C GLU A 7 2.96 -35.54 -24.80
N GLU A 8 1.91 -36.35 -24.74
CA GLU A 8 0.69 -36.02 -24.00
C GLU A 8 0.96 -35.88 -22.49
N ARG A 9 1.86 -36.73 -21.95
CA ARG A 9 2.28 -36.64 -20.55
C ARG A 9 3.12 -35.37 -20.30
N LEU A 10 4.01 -35.03 -21.22
CA LEU A 10 4.80 -33.81 -21.17
C LEU A 10 3.91 -32.56 -21.21
N ALA A 11 2.95 -32.53 -22.12
CA ALA A 11 1.97 -31.45 -22.24
C ALA A 11 1.13 -31.32 -20.95
N GLN A 12 0.72 -32.43 -20.36
CA GLN A 12 -0.04 -32.44 -19.10
C GLN A 12 0.80 -31.91 -17.92
N LEU A 13 2.08 -32.26 -17.84
CA LEU A 13 2.99 -31.76 -16.79
C LEU A 13 3.30 -30.26 -16.95
N GLU A 14 3.55 -29.79 -18.17
CA GLU A 14 3.76 -28.36 -18.41
C GLU A 14 2.50 -27.53 -18.13
N ALA A 15 1.30 -28.05 -18.45
CA ALA A 15 0.05 -27.41 -18.09
C ALA A 15 -0.12 -27.30 -16.55
N GLN A 16 0.19 -28.37 -15.81
CA GLN A 16 0.13 -28.35 -14.34
C GLN A 16 1.15 -27.37 -13.74
N LYS A 17 2.38 -27.36 -14.25
CA LYS A 17 3.42 -26.41 -13.84
C LYS A 17 3.00 -24.96 -14.07
N LYS A 18 2.42 -24.66 -15.23
CA LYS A 18 1.89 -23.33 -15.54
C LYS A 18 0.77 -22.92 -14.58
N ALA A 19 -0.15 -23.84 -14.26
CA ALA A 19 -1.23 -23.59 -13.30
C ALA A 19 -0.70 -23.33 -11.89
N LEU A 20 0.28 -24.13 -11.42
CA LEU A 20 0.90 -23.95 -10.11
C LEU A 20 1.66 -22.61 -10.03
N LYS A 21 2.43 -22.24 -11.06
CA LYS A 21 3.11 -20.93 -11.12
C LYS A 21 2.12 -19.77 -11.09
N ALA A 22 1.01 -19.87 -11.84
CA ALA A 22 -0.02 -18.84 -11.83
C ALA A 22 -0.66 -18.69 -10.43
N ARG A 23 -0.90 -19.81 -9.73
CA ARG A 23 -1.42 -19.81 -8.36
C ARG A 23 -0.45 -19.16 -7.39
N LEU A 24 0.84 -19.52 -7.48
CA LEU A 24 1.89 -18.93 -6.64
C LEU A 24 1.97 -17.42 -6.84
N GLY A 25 2.04 -16.95 -8.09
CA GLY A 25 2.08 -15.52 -8.39
C GLY A 25 0.82 -14.76 -7.92
N LYS A 26 -0.35 -15.40 -7.89
CA LYS A 26 -1.56 -14.82 -7.29
C LYS A 26 -1.42 -14.68 -5.77
N GLU A 27 -0.92 -15.72 -5.10
CA GLU A 27 -0.72 -15.72 -3.65
C GLU A 27 0.31 -14.66 -3.23
N GLU A 28 1.40 -14.53 -3.97
CA GLU A 28 2.43 -13.50 -3.76
C GLU A 28 1.86 -12.09 -3.87
N ARG A 29 1.07 -11.79 -4.92
CA ARG A 29 0.39 -10.50 -5.05
C ARG A 29 -0.59 -10.24 -3.91
N THR A 30 -1.37 -11.24 -3.50
CA THR A 30 -2.28 -11.10 -2.35
C THR A 30 -1.52 -10.78 -1.07
N LYS A 31 -0.41 -11.47 -0.81
CA LYS A 31 0.45 -11.21 0.36
C LYS A 31 1.08 -9.82 0.29
N ASP A 32 1.58 -9.41 -0.86
CA ASP A 32 2.17 -8.08 -1.07
C ASP A 32 1.15 -6.96 -0.84
N THR A 33 -0.05 -7.07 -1.44
CA THR A 33 -1.15 -6.12 -1.20
C THR A 33 -1.49 -6.06 0.28
N ARG A 34 -1.63 -7.22 0.95
CA ARG A 34 -1.95 -7.25 2.39
C ARG A 34 -0.86 -6.59 3.23
N ARG A 35 0.43 -6.82 2.91
CA ARG A 35 1.57 -6.20 3.59
C ARG A 35 1.53 -4.68 3.44
N LYS A 36 1.31 -4.18 2.22
CA LYS A 36 1.23 -2.74 1.93
C LYS A 36 0.07 -2.07 2.67
N VAL A 37 -1.11 -2.69 2.65
CA VAL A 37 -2.29 -2.18 3.35
C VAL A 37 -2.07 -2.13 4.86
N LEU A 38 -1.53 -3.20 5.47
CA LEU A 38 -1.29 -3.24 6.91
C LEU A 38 -0.23 -2.20 7.35
N LEU A 39 0.82 -2.03 6.55
CA LEU A 39 1.83 -1.01 6.83
C LEU A 39 1.25 0.40 6.74
N GLY A 40 0.47 0.68 5.70
CA GLY A 40 -0.22 1.96 5.55
C GLY A 40 -1.18 2.24 6.70
N ALA A 41 -2.00 1.26 7.10
CA ALA A 41 -2.94 1.40 8.21
C ALA A 41 -2.23 1.69 9.54
N LEU A 42 -1.07 1.07 9.80
CA LEU A 42 -0.26 1.34 10.99
C LEU A 42 0.27 2.79 10.99
N VAL A 43 0.75 3.28 9.85
CA VAL A 43 1.25 4.65 9.71
C VAL A 43 0.13 5.65 9.95
N LEU A 44 -1.03 5.46 9.30
CA LEU A 44 -2.22 6.33 9.49
C LEU A 44 -2.66 6.36 10.95
N HIS A 45 -2.80 5.18 11.58
CA HIS A 45 -3.14 5.10 13.00
C HIS A 45 -2.16 5.87 13.88
N ARG A 46 -0.86 5.86 13.54
CA ARG A 46 0.15 6.59 14.31
C ARG A 46 0.11 8.09 14.07
N LEU A 47 -0.21 8.54 12.86
CA LEU A 47 -0.42 9.96 12.58
C LEU A 47 -1.65 10.51 13.29
N GLU A 48 -2.72 9.72 13.42
CA GLU A 48 -3.96 10.12 14.09
C GLU A 48 -3.85 10.11 15.61
N ASN A 49 -3.24 9.05 16.18
CA ASN A 49 -3.27 8.80 17.63
C ASN A 49 -1.93 9.10 18.33
N GLY A 50 -0.84 9.21 17.59
CA GLY A 50 0.49 9.42 18.12
C GLY A 50 0.70 10.87 18.58
N ARG A 51 1.06 11.04 19.85
CA ARG A 51 1.39 12.35 20.44
C ARG A 51 2.87 12.49 20.81
N ASP A 52 3.66 11.45 20.52
CA ASP A 52 5.11 11.40 20.74
C ASP A 52 5.88 12.12 19.63
N GLU A 53 7.11 12.54 19.95
CA GLU A 53 7.99 13.25 19.00
C GLU A 53 8.25 12.45 17.73
N PHE A 54 8.26 11.12 17.81
CA PHE A 54 8.37 10.28 16.63
C PHE A 54 7.19 10.48 15.67
N SER A 55 5.95 10.55 16.17
CA SER A 55 4.78 10.70 15.29
C SER A 55 4.73 12.07 14.64
N LYS A 56 5.20 13.12 15.33
CA LYS A 56 5.40 14.45 14.75
C LYS A 56 6.46 14.42 13.64
N GLY A 57 7.64 13.86 13.93
CA GLY A 57 8.72 13.73 12.95
C GLY A 57 8.33 12.87 11.73
N LEU A 58 7.50 11.83 11.95
CA LEU A 58 6.95 11.01 10.88
C LEU A 58 6.00 11.80 9.98
N ALA A 59 5.12 12.62 10.55
CA ALA A 59 4.23 13.49 9.77
C ALA A 59 5.02 14.48 8.93
N ASP A 60 6.02 15.13 9.50
CA ASP A 60 6.87 16.11 8.79
C ASP A 60 7.69 15.44 7.68
N TRP A 61 8.23 14.25 7.95
CA TRP A 61 8.92 13.45 6.94
C TRP A 61 7.98 13.07 5.78
N LEU A 62 6.76 12.61 6.07
CA LEU A 62 5.78 12.26 5.04
C LEU A 62 5.39 13.45 4.17
N ARG A 63 5.19 14.64 4.75
CA ARG A 63 4.88 15.86 3.97
C ARG A 63 5.98 16.24 2.99
N ARG A 64 7.24 15.92 3.31
CA ARG A 64 8.38 16.19 2.43
C ARG A 64 8.54 15.12 1.34
N GLU A 65 8.41 13.84 1.69
CA GLU A 65 8.72 12.74 0.77
C GLU A 65 7.53 12.33 -0.11
N LEU A 66 6.28 12.37 0.40
CA LEU A 66 5.09 11.94 -0.36
C LEU A 66 4.91 12.71 -1.68
N PRO A 67 5.06 14.05 -1.75
CA PRO A 67 4.93 14.77 -3.02
C PRO A 67 5.92 14.31 -4.09
N GLY A 68 7.13 13.91 -3.69
CA GLY A 68 8.14 13.36 -4.61
C GLY A 68 7.90 11.89 -4.99
N PHE A 69 7.19 11.14 -4.14
CA PHE A 69 6.84 9.74 -4.39
C PHE A 69 5.57 9.59 -5.24
N LEU A 70 4.59 10.49 -5.09
CA LEU A 70 3.33 10.47 -5.80
C LEU A 70 3.50 11.10 -7.19
N THR A 71 3.46 10.24 -8.21
CA THR A 71 3.72 10.62 -9.61
C THR A 71 2.46 10.99 -10.40
N ARG A 72 1.28 10.78 -9.81
CA ARG A 72 -0.02 11.04 -10.45
C ARG A 72 -0.80 12.05 -9.64
N ASP A 73 -1.35 13.06 -10.31
CA ASP A 73 -2.11 14.13 -9.66
C ASP A 73 -3.30 13.58 -8.84
N GLY A 74 -4.03 12.61 -9.40
CA GLY A 74 -5.15 11.97 -8.69
C GLY A 74 -4.74 11.18 -7.44
N ASP A 75 -3.49 10.73 -7.35
CA ASP A 75 -2.99 10.10 -6.12
C ASP A 75 -2.59 11.17 -5.08
N GLN A 76 -2.14 12.36 -5.51
CA GLN A 76 -1.80 13.46 -4.60
C GLN A 76 -3.04 13.99 -3.86
N GLU A 77 -4.17 14.11 -4.56
CA GLU A 77 -5.45 14.55 -3.97
C GLU A 77 -5.91 13.64 -2.81
N LEU A 78 -5.55 12.35 -2.83
CA LEU A 78 -5.90 11.40 -1.76
C LEU A 78 -5.18 11.66 -0.43
N PHE A 79 -4.09 12.44 -0.44
CA PHE A 79 -3.28 12.74 0.74
C PHE A 79 -3.30 14.23 1.10
N ASP A 80 -4.21 15.02 0.53
CA ASP A 80 -4.31 16.45 0.76
C ASP A 80 -4.47 16.81 2.24
N ASP A 81 -5.20 15.99 3.00
CA ASP A 81 -5.42 16.12 4.45
C ASP A 81 -4.13 15.92 5.28
N LEU A 82 -3.20 15.12 4.76
CA LEU A 82 -1.89 14.88 5.36
C LEU A 82 -0.87 15.93 4.92
N LEU A 83 -0.90 16.32 3.64
CA LEU A 83 0.05 17.24 3.00
C LEU A 83 -0.22 18.70 3.37
N LYS A 84 -1.48 19.11 3.41
CA LYS A 84 -1.86 20.46 3.85
C LYS A 84 -1.89 20.42 5.37
N GLU A 85 -1.06 21.24 6.01
CA GLU A 85 -1.14 21.40 7.46
C GLU A 85 -2.60 21.65 7.85
N LYS A 86 -3.09 20.95 8.88
CA LYS A 86 -4.23 21.45 9.64
C LYS A 86 -3.81 22.81 10.15
N THR A 87 -4.11 23.85 9.37
CA THR A 87 -4.31 25.19 9.90
C THR A 87 -5.47 25.03 10.86
N THR A 88 -5.16 24.67 12.11
CA THR A 88 -6.02 24.96 13.23
C THR A 88 -6.23 26.45 13.17
N ALA A 89 -7.33 26.83 12.53
CA ALA A 89 -7.84 28.18 12.51
C ALA A 89 -8.01 28.57 13.98
N ASN A 90 -7.02 29.30 14.50
CA ASN A 90 -7.13 30.09 15.70
C ASN A 90 -8.12 31.21 15.39
N THR A 91 -9.41 30.87 15.37
CA THR A 91 -10.49 31.84 15.15
C THR A 91 -10.99 32.29 16.51
N GLY A 92 -10.41 33.39 16.98
CA GLY A 92 -11.13 34.41 17.75
C GLY A 92 -11.49 34.07 19.19
N GLU A 93 -10.55 34.27 20.11
CA GLU A 93 -10.88 34.79 21.44
C GLU A 93 -10.06 36.06 21.70
N ALA A 94 -10.44 37.10 20.97
CA ALA A 94 -10.10 38.49 21.23
C ALA A 94 -11.37 39.31 20.99
N ALA A 95 -12.25 39.36 22.00
CA ALA A 95 -13.20 40.45 22.26
C ALA A 95 -14.17 40.07 23.38
N SER A 96 -13.86 40.48 24.62
CA SER A 96 -14.72 41.25 25.56
C SER A 96 -14.21 41.12 26.98
#